data_AF-A0A839PSS5-F1
#
_entry.id   AF-A0A839PSS5-F1
#
_cell.length_a   1.000
_cell.length_b   1.000
_cell.length_c   1.000
_cell.angle_alpha   90.00
_cell.angle_beta   90.00
_cell.angle_gamma   90.00
#
_symmetry.space_group_name_H-M   'P 1'
#
loop_
_entity.id
_entity.type
_entity.pdbx_description
1 polymer ?
#
loop_
_entity_poly.entity_id
_entity_poly.type
_entity_poly.pdbx_seq_one_letter_code
_entity_poly.pdbx_strand_id
1 'polypeptide(L)'
;MTVARSLLLFVLAALAEIGGAWLVWQGVREHRGWVWVGAGVVALGLYGFVATLQPDANFGRILAAYGGVFVAGSLVWGMVVDGFRPDRWDVAGALVCLVGVGLIMYAPRSG
;
A
#
# COMPACT_ATOMS: atom_id res chain seq x y z
N MET A 1 17.30 7.22 12.80
CA MET A 1 16.16 6.26 12.84
C MET A 1 16.63 4.96 12.23
N THR A 2 16.36 3.79 12.85
CA THR A 2 16.79 2.51 12.29
C THR A 2 15.95 2.16 11.07
N VAL A 3 16.57 1.68 9.99
CA VAL A 3 15.91 1.22 8.75
C VAL A 3 14.73 0.27 9.05
N ALA A 4 14.89 -0.55 10.10
CA ALA A 4 13.84 -1.44 10.61
C ALA A 4 12.55 -0.71 11.00
N ARG A 5 12.63 0.46 11.64
CA ARG A 5 11.44 1.25 12.02
C ARG A 5 10.67 1.74 10.80
N SER A 6 11.37 2.21 9.77
CA SER A 6 10.75 2.66 8.52
C SER A 6 10.07 1.52 7.78
N LEU A 7 10.72 0.36 7.68
CA LEU A 7 10.12 -0.83 7.09
C LEU A 7 8.86 -1.27 7.83
N LEU A 8 8.88 -1.29 9.16
CA LEU A 8 7.70 -1.62 9.96
C LEU A 8 6.54 -0.64 9.72
N LEU A 9 6.82 0.66 9.68
CA LEU A 9 5.81 1.67 9.36
C LEU A 9 5.26 1.51 7.94
N PHE A 10 6.12 1.15 6.96
CA PHE A 10 5.70 0.86 5.60
C PHE A 10 4.75 -0.33 5.53
N VAL A 11 5.08 -1.43 6.20
CA VAL A 11 4.24 -2.63 6.25
C VAL A 11 2.92 -2.32 6.94
N LEU A 12 2.95 -1.61 8.07
CA LEU A 12 1.73 -1.26 8.81
C LEU A 12 0.83 -0.32 8.01
N ALA A 13 1.42 0.66 7.31
CA ALA A 13 0.70 1.53 6.40
C ALA A 13 0.04 0.73 5.26
N ALA A 14 0.79 -0.16 4.60
CA ALA A 14 0.27 -0.99 3.52
C ALA A 14 -0.88 -1.91 3.98
N LEU A 15 -0.76 -2.52 5.16
CA LEU A 15 -1.82 -3.36 5.74
C LEU A 15 -3.08 -2.54 6.04
N ALA A 16 -2.93 -1.34 6.61
CA ALA A 16 -4.06 -0.46 6.91
C ALA A 16 -4.73 0.09 5.65
N GLU A 17 -3.94 0.43 4.63
CA GLU A 17 -4.41 0.96 3.35
C GLU A 17 -5.14 -0.12 2.54
N ILE A 18 -4.46 -1.24 2.24
CA ILE A 18 -5.01 -2.33 1.42
C ILE A 18 -6.15 -3.02 2.17
N GLY A 19 -5.94 -3.34 3.45
CA GLY A 19 -6.96 -3.96 4.29
C GLY A 19 -8.17 -3.05 4.47
N GLY A 20 -7.97 -1.75 4.68
CA GLY A 20 -9.05 -0.78 4.77
C GLY A 20 -9.88 -0.70 3.49
N ALA A 21 -9.23 -0.61 2.34
CA ALA A 21 -9.90 -0.63 1.03
C ALA A 21 -10.67 -1.95 0.80
N TRP A 22 -10.06 -3.09 1.15
CA TRP A 22 -10.70 -4.39 1.07
C TRP A 22 -11.94 -4.49 1.98
N LEU A 23 -11.87 -4.02 3.23
CA LEU A 23 -13.02 -4.01 4.15
C LEU A 23 -14.20 -3.20 3.61
N VAL A 24 -13.92 -2.03 2.99
CA VAL A 24 -14.96 -1.24 2.32
C VAL A 24 -15.54 -1.99 1.12
N TRP A 25 -14.70 -2.64 0.31
CA TRP A 25 -15.15 -3.47 -0.81
C TRP A 25 -16.09 -4.58 -0.34
N GLN A 26 -15.70 -5.30 0.72
CA GLN A 26 -16.51 -6.37 1.31
C GLN A 26 -17.86 -5.85 1.83
N GLY A 27 -17.87 -4.68 2.47
CA GLY A 27 -19.10 -4.09 2.98
C GLY A 27 -20.06 -3.64 1.88
N VAL A 28 -19.54 -3.00 0.83
CA VAL A 28 -20.36 -2.38 -0.24
C VAL A 28 -20.68 -3.38 -1.36
N ARG A 29 -19.67 -4.05 -1.92
CA ARG A 29 -19.82 -4.92 -3.10
C ARG A 29 -20.21 -6.35 -2.74
N GLU A 30 -19.65 -6.90 -1.66
CA GLU A 30 -20.01 -8.25 -1.20
C GLU A 30 -21.20 -8.23 -0.22
N HIS A 31 -21.84 -7.07 -0.04
CA HIS A 31 -23.02 -6.87 0.81
C HIS A 31 -22.88 -7.38 2.25
N ARG A 32 -21.64 -7.44 2.78
CA ARG A 32 -21.37 -7.91 4.16
C ARG A 32 -21.82 -6.91 5.23
N GLY A 33 -22.21 -5.69 4.84
CA GLY A 33 -22.89 -4.71 5.68
C GLY A 33 -22.01 -3.55 6.16
N TRP A 34 -22.66 -2.56 6.78
CA TRP A 34 -22.06 -1.27 7.16
C TRP A 34 -20.93 -1.35 8.19
N VAL A 35 -20.89 -2.41 9.00
CA VAL A 35 -19.82 -2.62 9.99
C VAL A 35 -18.46 -2.80 9.29
N TRP A 36 -18.42 -3.52 8.17
CA TRP A 36 -17.21 -3.70 7.37
C TRP A 36 -16.76 -2.38 6.73
N VAL A 37 -17.70 -1.59 6.24
CA VAL A 37 -17.43 -0.25 5.71
C VAL A 37 -16.85 0.66 6.79
N GLY A 38 -17.47 0.70 7.98
CA GLY A 38 -16.99 1.49 9.11
C GLY A 38 -15.58 1.11 9.55
N ALA A 39 -15.30 -0.20 9.68
CA ALA A 39 -13.97 -0.71 10.00
C ALA A 39 -12.94 -0.32 8.92
N GLY A 40 -13.32 -0.41 7.65
CA GLY A 40 -12.48 -0.02 6.52
C GLY A 40 -12.15 1.47 6.52
N VAL A 41 -13.13 2.34 6.77
CA VAL A 41 -12.92 3.80 6.88
C VAL A 41 -11.99 4.13 8.04
N VAL A 42 -12.14 3.49 9.20
CA VAL A 42 -11.25 3.68 10.34
C VAL A 42 -9.82 3.25 9.99
N ALA A 43 -9.64 2.09 9.34
CA ALA A 43 -8.34 1.60 8.91
C ALA A 43 -7.66 2.57 7.92
N LEU A 44 -8.41 3.08 6.94
CA LEU A 44 -7.92 4.09 5.98
C LEU A 44 -7.56 5.41 6.67
N GLY A 45 -8.34 5.82 7.67
CA GLY A 45 -8.00 6.98 8.51
C GLY A 45 -6.69 6.77 9.26
N LEU A 46 -6.53 5.61 9.91
CA LEU A 46 -5.30 5.25 10.63
C LEU A 46 -4.08 5.18 9.72
N TYR A 47 -4.23 4.65 8.50
CA TYR A 47 -3.17 4.66 7.49
C TYR A 47 -2.62 6.08 7.26
N GLY A 48 -3.49 7.09 7.12
CA GLY A 48 -3.07 8.48 6.95
C GLY A 48 -2.14 8.96 8.06
N PHE A 49 -2.44 8.62 9.32
CA PHE A 49 -1.59 8.96 10.46
C PHE A 49 -0.29 8.14 10.49
N VAL A 50 -0.33 6.87 10.12
CA VAL A 50 0.88 6.03 10.07
C VAL A 50 1.84 6.54 8.99
N ALA A 51 1.30 6.99 7.85
CA ALA A 51 2.10 7.56 6.77
C ALA A 51 2.87 8.82 7.20
N THR A 52 2.32 9.64 8.10
CA THR A 52 3.01 10.85 8.61
C THR A 52 4.12 10.54 9.61
N LEU A 53 4.16 9.33 10.18
CA LEU A 53 5.22 8.89 11.09
C LEU A 53 6.51 8.48 10.36
N GLN A 54 6.50 8.47 9.03
CA GLN A 54 7.67 8.16 8.23
C GLN A 54 8.71 9.31 8.36
N PRO A 55 10.00 9.01 8.61
CA PRO A 55 10.99 10.01 8.97
C PRO A 55 11.59 10.79 7.79
N ASP A 56 11.22 10.45 6.54
CA ASP A 56 11.74 11.14 5.35
C ASP A 56 10.89 12.40 5.07
N ALA A 57 11.54 13.53 4.78
CA ALA A 57 10.87 14.83 4.66
C ALA A 57 10.23 15.05 3.27
N ASN A 58 10.62 14.24 2.28
CA ASN A 58 10.06 14.35 0.92
C ASN A 58 8.75 13.58 0.80
N PHE A 59 7.66 14.21 1.25
CA PHE A 59 6.29 13.69 1.18
C PHE A 59 5.97 13.05 -0.18
N GLY A 60 6.28 13.75 -1.29
CA GLY A 60 5.99 13.25 -2.63
C GLY A 60 6.74 11.96 -3.01
N ARG A 61 7.95 11.75 -2.48
CA ARG A 61 8.73 10.53 -2.75
C ARG A 61 8.29 9.36 -1.90
N ILE A 62 7.95 9.63 -0.64
CA ILE A 62 7.33 8.63 0.23
C ILE A 62 6.02 8.15 -0.38
N LEU A 63 5.15 9.07 -0.82
CA LEU A 63 3.86 8.71 -1.42
C LEU A 63 4.03 7.94 -2.74
N ALA A 64 5.00 8.34 -3.57
CA ALA A 64 5.36 7.58 -4.76
C ALA A 64 5.83 6.16 -4.42
N ALA A 65 6.65 6.00 -3.38
CA ALA A 65 7.10 4.70 -2.90
C ALA A 65 5.94 3.84 -2.36
N TYR A 66 5.04 4.43 -1.57
CA TYR A 66 3.82 3.77 -1.13
C TYR A 66 2.99 3.30 -2.31
N GLY A 67 2.85 4.10 -3.38
CA GLY A 67 2.10 3.71 -4.57
C GLY A 67 2.59 2.41 -5.22
N GLY A 68 3.90 2.21 -5.36
CA GLY A 68 4.43 0.94 -5.90
C GLY A 68 4.30 -0.23 -4.93
N VAL A 69 4.49 0.00 -3.63
CA VAL A 69 4.25 -1.02 -2.59
C VAL A 69 2.76 -1.39 -2.54
N PHE A 70 1.86 -0.44 -2.75
CA PHE A 70 0.42 -0.66 -2.80
C PHE A 70 0.04 -1.55 -3.97
N VAL A 71 0.60 -1.33 -5.16
CA VAL A 71 0.35 -2.19 -6.33
C VAL A 71 0.78 -3.63 -6.06
N ALA A 72 2.04 -3.83 -5.67
CA ALA A 72 2.55 -5.17 -5.39
C ALA A 72 1.83 -5.83 -4.20
N GLY A 73 1.59 -5.06 -3.14
CA GLY A 73 0.91 -5.49 -1.93
C GLY A 73 -0.55 -5.86 -2.17
N SER A 74 -1.26 -5.15 -3.05
CA SER A 74 -2.66 -5.46 -3.39
C SER A 74 -2.78 -6.80 -4.12
N LEU A 75 -1.83 -7.11 -5.01
CA LEU A 75 -1.78 -8.42 -5.65
C LEU A 75 -1.48 -9.54 -4.64
N VAL A 76 -0.53 -9.31 -3.72
CA VAL A 76 -0.22 -10.25 -2.64
C VAL A 76 -1.40 -10.45 -1.70
N TRP A 77 -2.09 -9.37 -1.35
CA TRP A 77 -3.29 -9.42 -0.53
C TRP A 77 -4.38 -10.24 -1.22
N GLY A 78 -4.66 -9.96 -2.49
CA GLY A 78 -5.61 -10.74 -3.29
C GLY A 78 -5.23 -12.22 -3.35
N MET A 79 -3.94 -12.55 -3.48
CA MET A 79 -3.47 -13.94 -3.46
C MET A 79 -3.78 -14.65 -2.15
N VAL A 80 -3.53 -13.99 -1.02
CA VAL A 80 -3.64 -14.59 0.31
C VAL A 80 -5.08 -14.61 0.83
N VAL A 81 -5.83 -13.52 0.62
CA VAL A 81 -7.15 -13.31 1.23
C VAL A 81 -8.27 -13.75 0.30
N ASP A 82 -8.16 -13.43 -1.00
CA ASP A 82 -9.22 -13.67 -1.98
C ASP A 82 -8.92 -14.87 -2.91
N GLY A 83 -7.77 -15.53 -2.74
CA GLY A 83 -7.34 -16.65 -3.59
C GLY A 83 -7.05 -16.26 -5.05
N PHE A 84 -6.86 -14.96 -5.31
CA PHE A 84 -6.54 -14.42 -6.63
C PHE A 84 -5.24 -15.03 -7.15
N ARG A 85 -5.18 -15.32 -8.45
CA ARG A 85 -3.97 -15.82 -9.10
C ARG A 85 -3.49 -14.76 -10.08
N PRO A 86 -2.42 -14.02 -9.75
CA PRO A 86 -1.91 -12.98 -10.65
C PRO A 86 -1.47 -13.62 -11.95
N ASP A 87 -1.85 -13.00 -13.05
CA ASP A 87 -1.40 -13.40 -14.36
C ASP A 87 -0.01 -12.82 -14.66
N ARG A 88 0.54 -13.19 -15.83
CA ARG A 88 1.83 -12.69 -16.28
C ARG A 88 1.87 -11.16 -16.46
N TRP A 89 0.73 -10.53 -16.74
CA TRP A 89 0.61 -9.10 -16.94
C TRP A 89 0.52 -8.34 -15.61
N ASP A 90 -0.15 -8.91 -14.61
CA ASP A 90 -0.18 -8.39 -13.25
C ASP A 90 1.22 -8.34 -12.66
N VAL A 91 1.99 -9.43 -12.82
CA VAL A 91 3.38 -9.51 -12.36
C VAL A 91 4.26 -8.52 -13.11
N ALA A 92 4.14 -8.44 -14.44
CA ALA A 92 4.91 -7.49 -15.24
C ALA A 92 4.58 -6.03 -14.85
N GLY A 93 3.30 -5.71 -14.66
CA GLY A 93 2.84 -4.39 -14.23
C GLY A 93 3.37 -4.02 -12.85
N ALA A 94 3.31 -4.95 -11.89
CA ALA A 94 3.87 -4.74 -10.55
C ALA A 94 5.38 -4.48 -10.60
N LEU A 95 6.12 -5.23 -11.42
CA LEU A 95 7.56 -5.01 -11.62
C LEU A 95 7.84 -3.61 -12.19
N VAL A 96 7.07 -3.17 -13.19
CA VAL A 96 7.20 -1.82 -13.77
C VAL A 96 6.93 -0.74 -12.71
N CYS A 97 5.89 -0.90 -11.88
CA CYS A 97 5.61 0.02 -10.78
C CYS A 97 6.75 0.08 -9.76
N LEU A 98 7.33 -1.08 -9.40
CA LEU A 98 8.47 -1.15 -8.48
C LEU A 98 9.74 -0.52 -9.07
N VAL A 99 10.00 -0.71 -10.37
CA VAL A 99 11.08 -0.01 -11.07
C VAL A 99 10.85 1.51 -11.04
N GLY A 100 9.62 1.96 -11.30
CA GLY A 100 9.24 3.38 -11.20
C GLY A 100 9.51 3.96 -9.82
N VAL A 101 9.16 3.24 -8.74
CA VAL A 101 9.53 3.62 -7.37
C VAL A 101 11.04 3.71 -7.19
N GLY A 102 11.78 2.72 -7.68
CA GLY A 102 13.24 2.72 -7.63
C GLY A 102 13.86 3.95 -8.30
N LEU A 103 13.34 4.34 -9.47
CA LEU A 103 13.76 5.54 -10.18
C LEU A 103 13.45 6.81 -9.36
N ILE A 104 12.25 6.94 -8.81
CA ILE A 104 11.85 8.14 -8.06
C ILE A 104 12.68 8.29 -6.77
N MET A 105 12.92 7.18 -6.07
CA MET A 105 13.65 7.19 -4.80
C MET A 105 15.17 7.33 -4.99
N TYR A 106 15.76 6.57 -5.92
CA TYR A 106 17.20 6.35 -5.98
C TYR A 106 17.89 6.94 -7.21
N ALA A 107 17.18 7.53 -8.18
CA ALA A 107 17.85 8.17 -9.30
C ALA A 107 18.86 9.23 -8.82
N PRO A 108 20.10 9.21 -9.32
CA PRO A 108 21.11 10.20 -8.99
C PRO A 108 20.62 11.57 -9.47
N ARG A 109 20.59 12.52 -8.54
CA ARG A 109 20.21 13.89 -8.83
C ARG A 109 21.51 14.66 -8.91
N SER A 110 21.99 14.85 -10.13
CA SER A 110 23.03 15.82 -10.40
C SER A 110 22.44 17.21 -10.12
N GLY A 111 22.64 17.66 -8.88
CA GLY A 111 22.80 19.07 -8.57
C GLY A 111 24.23 19.47 -8.84
#